data_AF-A0A2P5W8X8-F1
#
_entry.id   AF-A0A2P5W8X8-F1
#
_cell.length_a   1.000
_cell.length_b   1.000
_cell.length_c   1.000
_cell.angle_alpha   90.00
_cell.angle_beta   90.00
_cell.angle_gamma   90.00
#
_symmetry.space_group_name_H-M   'P 1'
#
loop_
_entity.id
_entity.type
_entity.pdbx_description
1 polymer ?
#
loop_
_entity_poly.entity_id
_entity_poly.type
_entity_poly.pdbx_seq_one_letter_code
_entity_poly.pdbx_strand_id
1 'polypeptide(L)'
;MEKVVSEAEELPKAIVRRVVKEKLSECSPDYDFNVHKDAHLAFTESARIFIHYLSATANDICKESKRQTMNAEDVFKALEEIEFSEFVKPLRASLAEFRKKNAGKKGGAAKENGLSVLA
;
A
#
# COMPACT_ATOMS: atom_id res chain seq x y z
N MET A 1 -28.31 11.86 3.02
CA MET A 1 -27.99 11.52 1.63
C MET A 1 -26.83 10.53 1.69
N GLU A 2 -27.13 9.23 1.73
CA GLU A 2 -26.11 8.18 1.64
C GLU A 2 -25.35 8.41 0.34
N LYS A 3 -24.08 8.79 0.43
CA LYS A 3 -23.22 8.80 -0.74
C LYS A 3 -23.04 7.35 -1.15
N VAL A 4 -23.62 6.99 -2.29
CA VAL A 4 -23.37 5.72 -2.96
C VAL A 4 -21.87 5.63 -3.21
N VAL A 5 -21.22 4.77 -2.43
CA VAL A 5 -19.84 4.35 -2.65
C VAL A 5 -19.82 3.71 -4.03
N SER A 6 -19.01 4.22 -4.95
CA SER A 6 -18.84 3.55 -6.24
C SER A 6 -18.22 2.17 -6.00
N GLU A 7 -18.76 1.13 -6.62
CA GLU A 7 -18.30 -0.28 -6.50
C GLU A 7 -16.79 -0.44 -6.77
N ALA A 8 -16.19 0.50 -7.52
CA ALA A 8 -14.75 0.59 -7.78
C ALA A 8 -13.88 0.92 -6.54
N GLU A 9 -14.48 1.36 -5.43
CA GLU A 9 -13.78 1.67 -4.18
C GLU A 9 -13.84 0.51 -3.16
N GLU A 10 -14.53 -0.60 -3.47
CA GLU A 10 -14.59 -1.75 -2.57
C GLU A 10 -13.40 -2.70 -2.74
N LEU A 11 -12.72 -3.02 -1.64
CA LEU A 11 -11.72 -4.07 -1.60
C LEU A 11 -12.39 -5.45 -1.77
N PRO A 12 -11.75 -6.41 -2.48
CA PRO A 12 -12.30 -7.76 -2.59
C PRO A 12 -12.55 -8.40 -1.22
N LYS A 13 -13.83 -8.57 -0.86
CA LYS A 13 -14.25 -9.07 0.46
C LYS A 13 -13.59 -10.38 0.85
N ALA A 14 -13.38 -11.28 -0.11
CA ALA A 14 -12.68 -12.54 0.11
C ALA A 14 -11.24 -12.36 0.59
N ILE A 15 -10.51 -11.38 0.07
CA ILE A 15 -9.12 -11.09 0.45
C ILE A 15 -9.08 -10.50 1.85
N VAL A 16 -9.95 -9.55 2.17
CA VAL A 16 -10.05 -8.97 3.52
C VAL A 16 -10.37 -10.06 4.55
N ARG A 17 -11.35 -10.92 4.27
CA ARG A 17 -11.70 -12.06 5.14
C ARG A 17 -10.52 -12.98 5.38
N ARG A 18 -9.76 -13.31 4.33
CA ARG A 18 -8.58 -14.18 4.44
C ARG A 18 -7.52 -13.56 5.36
N VAL A 19 -7.18 -12.29 5.15
CA VAL A 19 -6.18 -11.57 5.98
C VAL A 19 -6.60 -11.55 7.45
N VAL A 20 -7.88 -11.26 7.74
CA VAL A 20 -8.41 -11.26 9.11
C VAL A 20 -8.29 -12.65 9.74
N LYS A 21 -8.72 -13.71 9.05
CA LYS A 21 -8.65 -15.07 9.58
C LYS A 21 -7.20 -15.53 9.80
N GLU A 22 -6.32 -15.27 8.84
CA GLU A 22 -4.89 -15.58 8.95
C GLU A 22 -4.27 -14.91 10.17
N LYS A 23 -4.53 -13.61 10.38
CA LYS A 23 -3.98 -12.88 11.54
C LYS A 23 -4.55 -13.34 12.86
N LEU A 24 -5.84 -13.70 12.92
CA LEU A 24 -6.43 -14.27 14.13
C LEU A 24 -5.81 -15.63 14.47
N SER A 25 -5.61 -16.50 13.47
CA SER A 25 -4.93 -17.80 13.66
C SER A 25 -3.47 -17.65 14.06
N GLU A 26 -2.75 -16.64 13.57
CA GLU A 26 -1.39 -16.32 14.05
C GLU A 26 -1.37 -15.90 15.53
N CYS A 27 -2.36 -15.10 15.96
CA CYS A 27 -2.46 -14.61 17.34
C CYS A 27 -2.90 -15.68 18.34
N SER A 28 -3.74 -16.64 17.92
CA SER A 28 -4.14 -17.78 18.76
C SER A 28 -4.22 -19.06 17.94
N PRO A 29 -3.08 -19.76 17.77
CA PRO A 29 -2.98 -20.95 16.92
C PRO A 29 -3.90 -22.10 17.34
N ASP A 30 -4.18 -22.20 18.64
CA ASP A 30 -5.00 -23.27 19.21
C ASP A 30 -6.51 -22.98 19.17
N TYR A 31 -6.93 -21.85 18.57
CA TYR A 31 -8.33 -21.42 18.55
C TYR A 31 -8.83 -21.13 17.13
N ASP A 32 -9.89 -21.83 16.71
CA ASP A 32 -10.56 -21.54 15.44
C ASP A 32 -11.61 -20.43 15.63
N PHE A 33 -11.28 -19.24 15.13
CA PHE A 33 -12.17 -18.08 15.21
C PHE A 33 -13.31 -18.16 14.20
N ASN A 34 -14.54 -18.04 14.69
CA ASN A 34 -15.70 -17.74 13.86
C ASN A 34 -15.97 -16.22 13.88
N VAL A 35 -15.66 -15.55 12.79
CA VAL A 35 -15.80 -14.09 12.66
C VAL A 35 -17.17 -13.73 12.09
N HIS A 36 -17.94 -12.91 12.81
CA HIS A 36 -19.28 -12.51 12.38
C HIS A 36 -19.25 -11.69 11.08
N LYS A 37 -20.34 -11.73 10.31
CA LYS A 37 -20.44 -11.00 9.03
C LYS A 37 -20.25 -9.49 9.21
N ASP A 38 -20.77 -8.93 10.30
CA ASP A 38 -20.66 -7.50 10.59
C ASP A 38 -19.23 -7.10 10.96
N ALA A 39 -18.48 -7.99 11.64
CA ALA A 39 -17.06 -7.76 11.90
C ALA A 39 -16.26 -7.76 10.59
N HIS A 40 -16.56 -8.66 9.65
CA HIS A 40 -15.95 -8.63 8.33
C HIS A 40 -16.30 -7.37 7.53
N LEU A 41 -17.53 -6.86 7.65
CA LEU A 41 -17.91 -5.59 7.06
C LEU A 41 -17.11 -4.44 7.69
N ALA A 42 -17.00 -4.41 9.02
CA ALA A 42 -16.21 -3.41 9.73
C ALA A 42 -14.75 -3.39 9.26
N PHE A 43 -14.08 -4.54 9.13
CA PHE A 43 -12.72 -4.60 8.58
C PHE A 43 -12.63 -4.09 7.13
N THR A 44 -13.65 -4.36 6.31
CA THR A 44 -13.68 -3.91 4.91
C THR A 44 -13.77 -2.39 4.84
N GLU A 45 -14.69 -1.79 5.60
CA GLU A 45 -14.86 -0.34 5.65
C GLU A 45 -13.67 0.35 6.32
N SER A 46 -13.14 -0.20 7.42
CA SER A 46 -11.94 0.34 8.08
C SER A 46 -10.73 0.33 7.17
N ALA A 47 -10.50 -0.74 6.40
CA ALA A 47 -9.39 -0.80 5.45
C ALA A 47 -9.52 0.26 4.35
N ARG A 48 -10.75 0.49 3.85
CA ARG A 48 -11.01 1.55 2.88
C ARG A 48 -10.79 2.94 3.46
N ILE A 49 -11.33 3.21 4.65
CA ILE A 49 -11.15 4.49 5.35
C ILE A 49 -9.66 4.73 5.61
N PHE A 50 -8.90 3.70 6.00
CA PHE A 50 -7.46 3.78 6.20
C PHE A 50 -6.72 4.21 4.93
N ILE A 51 -7.05 3.62 3.77
CA ILE A 51 -6.45 4.01 2.48
C ILE A 51 -6.72 5.49 2.17
N HIS A 52 -7.97 5.95 2.34
CA HIS A 52 -8.33 7.34 2.10
C HIS A 52 -7.63 8.29 3.07
N TYR A 53 -7.60 7.94 4.35
CA TYR A 53 -6.99 8.77 5.38
C TYR A 53 -5.48 8.91 5.15
N LEU A 54 -4.77 7.79 4.96
CA LEU A 54 -3.34 7.79 4.66
C LEU A 54 -3.03 8.58 3.37
N SER A 55 -3.83 8.39 2.33
CA SER A 55 -3.66 9.09 1.04
C SER A 55 -3.89 10.60 1.18
N ALA A 56 -4.90 11.02 1.96
CA ALA A 56 -5.19 12.41 2.22
C ALA A 56 -4.03 13.08 2.99
N THR A 57 -3.58 12.47 4.08
CA THR A 57 -2.46 12.99 4.88
C THR A 57 -1.17 13.08 4.06
N ALA A 58 -0.84 12.04 3.28
CA ALA A 58 0.35 12.06 2.43
C ALA A 58 0.25 13.13 1.32
N ASN A 59 -0.95 13.36 0.77
CA ASN A 59 -1.18 14.41 -0.21
C ASN A 59 -1.04 15.81 0.41
N ASP A 60 -1.47 16.02 1.64
CA ASP A 60 -1.30 17.30 2.34
C ASP A 60 0.19 17.57 2.61
N ILE A 61 0.96 16.59 3.06
CA ILE A 61 2.43 16.68 3.21
C ILE A 61 3.12 17.00 1.87
N CYS A 62 2.65 16.40 0.77
CA CYS A 62 3.15 16.68 -0.57
C CYS A 62 2.91 18.15 -0.96
N LYS A 63 1.70 18.67 -0.71
CA LYS A 63 1.32 20.06 -1.00
C LYS A 63 2.07 21.06 -0.14
N GLU A 64 2.25 20.78 1.15
CA GLU A 64 3.09 21.59 2.06
C GLU A 64 4.53 21.67 1.57
N SER A 65 5.03 20.58 0.98
CA SER A 65 6.32 20.53 0.30
C SER A 65 6.34 21.21 -1.08
N LYS A 66 5.28 21.93 -1.47
CA LYS A 66 5.10 22.60 -2.77
C LYS A 66 5.21 21.66 -3.98
N ARG A 67 4.90 20.37 -3.82
CA ARG A 67 4.91 19.38 -4.91
C ARG A 67 3.50 19.03 -5.35
N GLN A 68 3.36 18.73 -6.64
CA GLN A 68 2.10 18.27 -7.25
C GLN A 68 2.02 16.74 -7.35
N THR A 69 3.13 16.05 -7.13
CA THR A 69 3.23 14.59 -7.23
C THR A 69 3.77 14.02 -5.94
N MET A 70 2.93 13.21 -5.30
CA MET A 70 3.26 12.49 -4.08
C MET A 70 4.36 11.46 -4.37
N ASN A 71 5.29 11.31 -3.43
CA ASN A 71 6.35 10.32 -3.48
C ASN A 71 6.30 9.41 -2.24
N ALA A 72 7.22 8.43 -2.17
CA ALA A 72 7.24 7.49 -1.06
C ALA A 72 7.52 8.14 0.30
N GLU A 73 8.27 9.24 0.34
CA GLU A 73 8.61 9.92 1.59
C GLU A 73 7.39 10.61 2.20
N ASP A 74 6.46 11.11 1.39
CA ASP A 74 5.19 11.64 1.86
C ASP A 74 4.37 10.57 2.59
N VAL A 75 4.35 9.35 2.05
CA VAL A 75 3.64 8.22 2.66
C VAL A 75 4.29 7.80 3.98
N PHE A 76 5.63 7.80 4.05
CA PHE A 76 6.32 7.49 5.30
C PHE A 76 6.05 8.52 6.39
N LYS A 77 6.10 9.82 6.06
CA LYS A 77 5.76 10.89 7.00
C LYS A 77 4.30 10.84 7.40
N ALA A 78 3.40 10.54 6.45
CA ALA A 78 1.99 10.39 6.76
C ALA A 78 1.75 9.28 7.78
N LEU A 79 2.41 8.12 7.63
CA LEU A 79 2.34 7.03 8.61
C LEU A 79 2.81 7.44 10.00
N GLU A 80 3.81 8.31 10.11
CA GLU A 80 4.25 8.87 11.39
C GLU A 80 3.19 9.82 11.98
N GLU A 81 2.62 10.71 11.15
CA GLU A 81 1.58 11.68 11.53
C GLU A 81 0.28 11.00 12.00
N ILE A 82 -0.13 9.92 11.32
CA ILE A 82 -1.34 9.17 11.68
C ILE A 82 -1.10 8.10 12.76
N GLU A 83 0.04 8.15 13.46
CA GLU A 83 0.41 7.27 14.57
C GLU A 83 0.59 5.78 14.22
N PHE A 84 0.95 5.46 12.97
CA PHE A 84 1.28 4.12 12.47
C PHE A 84 2.78 3.97 12.16
N SER A 85 3.63 4.55 13.01
CA SER A 85 5.09 4.61 12.81
C SER A 85 5.74 3.20 12.71
N GLU A 86 5.13 2.18 13.32
CA GLU A 86 5.58 0.79 13.25
C GLU A 86 5.57 0.22 11.82
N PHE A 87 4.78 0.80 10.91
CA PHE A 87 4.72 0.38 9.52
C PHE A 87 5.84 0.97 8.65
N VAL A 88 6.52 2.02 9.09
CA VAL A 88 7.55 2.72 8.28
C VAL A 88 8.71 1.79 7.94
N LYS A 89 9.27 1.10 8.94
CA LYS A 89 10.39 0.18 8.76
C LYS A 89 10.09 -0.97 7.79
N PRO A 90 9.01 -1.77 7.97
CA PRO A 90 8.69 -2.84 7.03
C PRO A 90 8.31 -2.33 5.64
N LEU A 91 7.68 -1.16 5.53
CA LEU A 91 7.33 -0.59 4.23
C LEU A 91 8.57 -0.10 3.46
N ARG A 92 9.55 0.53 4.14
CA ARG A 92 10.84 0.90 3.52
C ARG A 92 11.60 -0.32 3.01
N ALA A 93 11.62 -1.42 3.78
CA ALA A 93 12.23 -2.68 3.33
C ALA A 93 11.53 -3.23 2.08
N SER A 94 10.20 -3.23 2.06
CA SER A 94 9.39 -3.69 0.93
C SER A 94 9.64 -2.84 -0.33
N LEU A 95 9.75 -1.51 -0.18
CA LEU A 95 10.08 -0.59 -1.27
C LEU A 95 11.49 -0.84 -1.84
N ALA A 96 12.47 -1.11 -0.97
CA ALA A 96 13.83 -1.45 -1.40
C ALA A 96 13.86 -2.74 -2.21
N GLU A 97 13.15 -3.79 -1.75
CA GLU A 97 13.03 -5.06 -2.47
C GLU A 97 12.34 -4.89 -3.83
N PHE A 98 11.24 -4.13 -3.87
CA PHE A 98 10.52 -3.80 -5.10
C PHE A 98 11.43 -3.10 -6.13
N ARG A 99 12.21 -2.10 -5.68
CA ARG A 99 13.16 -1.38 -6.54
C ARG A 99 14.26 -2.30 -7.06
N LYS A 100 14.81 -3.19 -6.23
CA LYS A 100 15.80 -4.19 -6.65
C LYS A 100 15.24 -5.12 -7.73
N LYS A 101 14.03 -5.65 -7.53
CA LYS A 101 13.35 -6.52 -8.51
C LYS A 101 13.07 -5.81 -9.83
N ASN A 102 12.76 -4.52 -9.80
CA ASN A 102 12.44 -3.75 -11.00
C ASN A 102 13.65 -3.14 -11.70
N ALA A 103 14.78 -2.97 -11.01
CA ALA A 103 16.03 -2.50 -11.62
C ALA A 103 16.53 -3.47 -12.71
N GLY A 104 16.37 -4.79 -12.50
CA GLY A 104 16.72 -5.81 -13.49
C GLY A 104 15.88 -5.79 -14.77
N LYS A 105 14.67 -5.22 -14.73
CA LYS A 105 13.78 -5.11 -15.91
C LYS A 105 14.06 -3.87 -16.78
N LYS A 106 14.71 -2.84 -16.23
CA LYS A 106 15.04 -1.60 -16.97
C LYS A 106 16.38 -1.68 -17.73
N GLY A 107 17.18 -2.73 -17.53
CA GLY A 107 18.50 -2.89 -18.15
C GLY A 107 18.53 -3.48 -19.57
N GLY A 108 17.39 -3.84 -20.16
CA GLY A 108 17.33 -4.59 -21.43
C GLY A 108 17.06 -3.78 -22.71
N ALA A 109 16.94 -2.44 -22.65
CA ALA A 109 16.49 -1.63 -23.80
C ALA A 109 17.37 -0.40 -24.09
N ALA A 110 18.67 -0.46 -23.78
CA ALA A 110 19.60 0.60 -24.15
C ALA A 110 21.03 0.07 -24.32
N LYS A 111 21.31 -0.52 -25.48
CA LYS A 111 22.57 -0.42 -26.25
C LYS A 111 22.68 -1.62 -27.20
N GLU A 112 22.23 -1.45 -28.44
CA GLU A 112 23.00 -1.83 -29.63
C GLU A 112 22.31 -1.22 -30.85
N ASN A 113 22.90 -0.15 -31.39
CA ASN A 113 22.89 0.23 -32.81
C ASN A 113 23.27 1.71 -32.94
N GLY A 114 24.53 1.98 -33.31
CA GLY A 114 25.01 3.33 -33.56
C GLY A 114 26.52 3.51 -33.60
N LEU A 115 27.20 2.78 -34.50
CA LEU A 115 28.24 3.28 -35.42
C LEU A 115 29.52 4.00 -34.89
N SER A 116 30.69 3.38 -35.09
CA SER A 116 31.86 4.03 -35.73
C SER A 116 32.85 2.96 -36.24
N VAL A 117 32.83 2.59 -37.53
CA VAL A 117 33.80 2.98 -38.59
C VAL A 117 35.29 3.02 -38.18
N LEU A 118 36.10 2.31 -39.00
CA LEU A 118 37.54 2.46 -39.26
C LEU A 118 38.55 1.93 -38.22
N ALA A 119 39.07 0.73 -38.48
CA ALA A 119 40.51 0.42 -38.61
C ALA A 119 40.67 -1.02 -39.12
#